data_AF-A0A963ZQF6-F1
#
_entry.id   AF-A0A963ZQF6-F1
#
_cell.length_a   1.000
_cell.length_b   1.000
_cell.length_c   1.000
_cell.angle_alpha   90.00
_cell.angle_beta   90.00
_cell.angle_gamma   90.00
#
_symmetry.space_group_name_H-M   'P 1'
#
loop_
_entity.id
_entity.type
_entity.pdbx_description
1 polymer ?
#
loop_
_entity_poly.entity_id
_entity_poly.type
_entity_poly.pdbx_seq_one_letter_code
_entity_poly.pdbx_strand_id
1 'polypeptide(L)'
;MIGAIDVTHPNDNKERAHFGTELSFFDRFFIRGGYKYNYSDQDFTFGAGANILFQNTSVKFDYAYSLYDILPSVHRISINLGF
;
A
#
# COMPACT_ATOMS: atom_id res chain seq x y z
N MET A 1 -3.85 0.49 -14.28
CA MET A 1 -4.64 0.89 -13.11
C MET A 1 -5.44 -0.29 -12.64
N ILE A 2 -5.34 -0.64 -11.36
CA ILE A 2 -6.10 -1.69 -10.71
C ILE A 2 -6.72 -1.13 -9.43
N GLY A 3 -7.93 -1.59 -9.12
CA GLY A 3 -8.63 -1.27 -7.88
C GLY A 3 -9.08 -2.56 -7.20
N ALA A 4 -9.06 -2.57 -5.87
CA ALA A 4 -9.49 -3.69 -5.06
C ALA A 4 -10.32 -3.19 -3.89
N ILE A 5 -11.35 -3.94 -3.55
CA ILE A 5 -12.19 -3.71 -2.38
C ILE A 5 -12.28 -5.03 -1.65
N ASP A 6 -12.03 -5.00 -0.35
CA ASP A 6 -12.11 -6.17 0.53
C ASP A 6 -12.96 -5.81 1.76
N VAL A 7 -13.93 -6.64 2.10
CA VAL A 7 -14.85 -6.41 3.21
C VAL A 7 -14.86 -7.63 4.08
N THR A 8 -14.58 -7.43 5.37
CA THR A 8 -14.47 -8.50 6.36
C THR A 8 -15.41 -8.22 7.53
N HIS A 9 -16.21 -9.21 7.91
CA HIS A 9 -17.06 -9.17 9.10
C HIS A 9 -16.44 -10.10 10.18
N PRO A 10 -15.54 -9.59 11.03
CA PRO A 10 -14.99 -10.39 12.13
C PRO A 10 -16.06 -10.65 13.19
N ASN A 11 -16.05 -11.84 13.80
CA ASN A 11 -17.04 -12.29 14.79
C ASN A 11 -17.11 -11.42 16.06
N ASP A 12 -16.05 -10.67 16.35
CA ASP A 12 -15.84 -9.95 17.62
C ASP A 12 -15.55 -8.45 17.41
N ASN A 13 -15.77 -7.91 16.20
CA ASN A 13 -15.56 -6.49 15.94
C ASN A 13 -16.50 -5.96 14.85
N LYS A 14 -16.59 -4.65 14.74
CA LYS A 14 -17.32 -3.99 13.66
C LYS A 14 -16.73 -4.36 12.30
N GLU A 15 -17.58 -4.34 11.29
CA GLU A 15 -17.25 -4.61 9.88
C GLU A 15 -16.10 -3.75 9.41
N ARG A 16 -15.05 -4.37 8.88
CA ARG A 16 -13.88 -3.67 8.34
C ARG A 16 -13.93 -3.75 6.83
N ALA A 17 -13.74 -2.61 6.18
CA ALA A 17 -13.58 -2.57 4.73
C ALA A 17 -12.24 -1.93 4.36
N HIS A 18 -11.61 -2.47 3.33
CA HIS A 18 -10.37 -1.98 2.75
C HIS A 18 -10.62 -1.65 1.29
N PHE A 19 -10.29 -0.43 0.92
CA PHE A 19 -10.33 0.05 -0.44
C PHE A 19 -8.89 0.33 -0.85
N GLY A 20 -8.43 -0.28 -1.94
CA GLY A 20 -7.07 -0.14 -2.45
C GLY A 20 -7.09 0.20 -3.93
N THR A 21 -6.20 1.09 -4.34
CA THR A 21 -6.01 1.49 -5.73
C THR A 21 -4.53 1.50 -6.04
N GLU A 22 -4.16 1.00 -7.21
CA GLU A 22 -2.79 1.03 -7.71
C GLU A 22 -2.77 1.54 -9.16
N LEU A 23 -1.92 2.53 -9.38
CA LEU A 23 -1.61 3.12 -10.68
C LEU A 23 -0.19 2.72 -11.05
N SER A 24 -0.05 1.93 -12.10
CA SER A 24 1.24 1.59 -12.70
C SER A 24 1.50 2.44 -13.93
N PHE A 25 2.71 2.99 -14.03
CA PHE A 25 3.24 3.71 -15.18
C PHE A 25 4.45 2.94 -15.73
N PHE A 26 4.34 2.48 -16.98
CA PHE A 26 5.39 1.77 -17.72
C PHE A 26 5.98 0.56 -16.98
N ASP A 27 5.22 -0.07 -16.08
CA ASP A 27 5.65 -1.20 -15.22
C ASP A 27 6.94 -0.92 -14.40
N ARG A 28 7.27 0.37 -14.26
CA ARG A 28 8.46 0.88 -13.58
C ARG A 28 8.11 1.80 -12.43
N PHE A 29 6.98 2.50 -12.49
CA PHE A 29 6.54 3.35 -11.39
C PHE A 29 5.16 2.92 -10.94
N PHE A 30 4.96 2.87 -9.63
CA PHE A 30 3.73 2.43 -9.00
C PHE A 30 3.31 3.49 -7.99
N ILE A 31 2.07 3.93 -8.05
CA ILE A 31 1.46 4.81 -7.05
C ILE A 31 0.29 4.06 -6.46
N ARG A 32 0.23 3.96 -5.14
CA ARG A 32 -0.78 3.20 -4.40
C ARG A 32 -1.51 4.15 -3.46
N GLY A 33 -2.82 4.05 -3.44
CA GLY A 33 -3.69 4.75 -2.50
C GLY A 33 -4.63 3.75 -1.86
N GLY A 34 -4.81 3.82 -0.56
CA GLY A 34 -5.71 2.94 0.17
C GLY A 34 -6.43 3.66 1.29
N TYR A 35 -7.64 3.20 1.57
CA TYR A 35 -8.49 3.67 2.65
C TYR A 35 -9.02 2.47 3.43
N LYS A 36 -8.92 2.54 4.76
CA LYS A 36 -9.47 1.52 5.65
C LYS A 36 -10.66 2.13 6.38
N TYR A 37 -11.82 1.51 6.23
CA TYR A 37 -13.05 1.92 6.87
C TYR A 37 -13.27 1.09 8.14
N ASN A 38 -13.70 1.77 9.21
CA ASN A 38 -14.00 1.18 10.52
C ASN A 38 -12.77 0.58 11.24
N TYR A 39 -11.58 1.07 10.91
CA TYR A 39 -10.40 0.90 11.74
C TYR A 39 -10.39 1.99 12.82
N SER A 40 -10.02 1.64 14.04
CA SER A 40 -10.01 2.57 15.17
C SER A 40 -8.92 3.64 15.07
N ASP A 41 -7.85 3.37 14.31
CA ASP A 41 -6.63 4.17 14.38
C ASP A 41 -5.97 4.45 13.04
N GLN A 42 -6.41 3.82 11.93
CA GLN A 42 -5.73 3.90 10.64
C GLN A 42 -6.73 4.13 9.52
N ASP A 43 -6.72 5.33 8.94
CA ASP A 43 -7.69 5.73 7.93
C ASP A 43 -7.12 5.64 6.51
N PHE A 44 -6.02 6.34 6.26
CA PHE A 44 -5.46 6.49 4.91
C PHE A 44 -4.05 5.91 4.78
N THR A 45 -3.81 5.30 3.63
CA THR A 45 -2.50 4.78 3.25
C THR A 45 -2.12 5.28 1.87
N PHE A 46 -0.89 5.72 1.73
CA PHE A 46 -0.30 6.14 0.46
C PHE A 46 0.97 5.37 0.22
N GLY A 47 1.28 5.07 -1.03
CA GLY A 47 2.50 4.39 -1.39
C GLY A 47 3.00 4.81 -2.76
N ALA A 48 4.31 4.76 -2.93
CA ALA A 48 4.96 4.94 -4.20
C ALA A 48 6.06 3.90 -4.33
N GLY A 49 6.20 3.32 -5.51
CA GLY A 49 7.22 2.33 -5.80
C GLY A 49 7.87 2.59 -7.15
N ALA A 50 9.12 2.18 -7.27
CA ALA A 50 9.88 2.22 -8.51
C ALA A 50 10.57 0.86 -8.72
N ASN A 51 10.49 0.34 -9.93
CA ASN A 51 11.17 -0.87 -10.37
C ASN A 51 12.17 -0.49 -11.45
N ILE A 52 13.44 -0.80 -11.20
CA ILE A 52 14.54 -0.59 -12.12
C ILE A 52 15.06 -1.97 -12.53
N LEU A 53 15.04 -2.22 -13.84
CA LEU A 53 15.57 -3.44 -14.44
C LEU A 53 16.98 -3.17 -14.96
N PHE A 54 17.97 -3.84 -14.39
CA PHE A 54 19.37 -3.81 -14.80
C PHE A 54 19.79 -5.19 -15.32
N GLN A 55 19.71 -5.39 -16.63
CA GLN A 55 20.00 -6.66 -17.31
C GLN A 55 19.23 -7.85 -16.70
N ASN A 56 19.87 -8.60 -15.81
CA ASN A 56 19.28 -9.75 -15.12
C ASN A 56 18.78 -9.42 -13.71
N THR A 57 19.07 -8.24 -13.17
CA THR A 57 18.69 -7.86 -11.81
C THR A 57 17.51 -6.90 -11.83
N SER A 58 16.45 -7.22 -11.07
CA SER A 58 15.34 -6.30 -10.79
C SER A 58 15.56 -5.69 -9.40
N VAL A 59 15.63 -4.37 -9.34
CA VAL A 59 15.68 -3.64 -8.07
C VAL A 59 14.39 -2.88 -7.92
N LYS A 60 13.61 -3.23 -6.90
CA LYS A 60 12.36 -2.57 -6.57
C LYS A 60 12.52 -1.80 -5.27
N PHE A 61 12.10 -0.54 -5.30
CA PHE A 61 12.02 0.33 -4.15
C PHE A 61 10.55 0.63 -3.91
N ASP A 62 10.08 0.38 -2.70
CA ASP A 62 8.71 0.68 -2.30
C ASP A 62 8.74 1.56 -1.04
N TYR A 63 8.00 2.66 -1.09
CA TYR A 63 7.77 3.54 0.03
C TYR A 63 6.28 3.55 0.35
N ALA A 64 5.94 3.34 1.61
CA ALA A 64 4.56 3.37 2.08
C ALA A 64 4.44 4.26 3.31
N TYR A 65 3.39 5.07 3.31
CA TYR A 65 3.03 5.97 4.38
C TYR A 65 1.63 5.63 4.87
N SER A 66 1.49 5.44 6.17
CA SER A 66 0.21 5.15 6.83
C SER A 66 -0.09 6.26 7.82
N LEU A 67 -1.19 6.97 7.56
CA LEU A 67 -1.73 7.95 8.50
C LEU A 67 -2.47 7.21 9.60
N TYR A 68 -2.04 7.48 10.82
CA TYR A 68 -2.74 7.04 12.01
C TYR A 68 -3.31 8.27 12.71
N ASP A 69 -4.47 8.11 13.35
CA ASP A 69 -5.16 9.22 14.03
C ASP A 69 -4.60 9.43 15.45
N ILE A 70 -4.57 8.35 16.24
CA ILE A 70 -4.07 8.38 17.63
C ILE A 70 -2.55 8.16 17.70
N LEU A 71 -2.01 7.34 16.79
CA LEU A 71 -0.58 7.01 16.75
C LEU A 71 0.17 7.93 15.79
N PRO A 72 1.49 8.14 16.00
CA PRO A 72 2.32 8.82 15.02
C PRO A 72 2.29 8.06 13.69
N SER A 73 2.19 8.81 12.61
CA SER A 73 2.20 8.27 11.24
C SER A 73 3.41 7.39 10.98
N VAL A 74 3.18 6.29 10.27
CA VAL A 74 4.21 5.26 10.03
C VAL A 74 4.74 5.38 8.62
N HIS A 75 6.07 5.44 8.52
CA HIS A 75 6.81 5.41 7.27
C HIS A 75 7.46 4.02 7.11
N ARG A 76 7.26 3.38 5.96
CA ARG A 76 7.86 2.08 5.62
C ARG A 76 8.64 2.22 4.33
N ILE A 77 9.90 1.80 4.37
CA ILE A 77 10.77 1.73 3.21
C ILE A 77 11.09 0.25 2.99
N SER A 78 10.92 -0.22 1.76
CA SER A 78 11.25 -1.58 1.34
C SER A 78 12.14 -1.55 0.11
N ILE A 79 13.11 -2.44 0.09
CA ILE A 79 14.00 -2.67 -1.03
C ILE A 79 13.93 -4.16 -1.34
N ASN A 80 13.64 -4.49 -2.59
CA ASN A 80 13.57 -5.85 -3.07
C ASN A 80 14.54 -6.04 -4.24
N LEU A 81 15.33 -7.10 -4.16
CA LEU A 81 16.32 -7.50 -5.16
C LEU A 81 15.86 -8.84 -5.74
N GLY A 82 15.58 -8.86 -7.04
CA GLY A 82 15.37 -10.07 -7.83
C GLY A 82 16.57 -10.31 -8.74
N PHE A 83 17.02 -11.56 -8.84
CA PHE A 83 18.13 -12.02 -9.68
C PHE A 83 17.63 -13.04 -10.70
#